data_AF-A0A952GC47-F1
#
_entry.id   AF-A0A952GC47-F1
#
_cell.length_a   1.000
_cell.length_b   1.000
_cell.length_c   1.000
_cell.angle_alpha   90.00
_cell.angle_beta   90.00
_cell.angle_gamma   90.00
#
_symmetry.space_group_name_H-M   'P 1'
#
loop_
_entity.id
_entity.type
_entity.pdbx_description
1 polymer ?
#
loop_
_entity_poly.entity_id
_entity_poly.type
_entity_poly.pdbx_seq_one_letter_code
_entity_poly.pdbx_strand_id
1 'polypeptide(L)' 'MKNWTIQERYKIQFRWELFNAFNRVTFGQPDANPSSGTYGRITGTGPVKPRVMQGGLKVTF' A
#
# COMPACT_ATOMS: atom_id res chain seq x y z
N MET A 1 6.48 -14.38 -7.47
CA MET A 1 7.06 -14.99 -6.25
C MET A 1 7.88 -16.19 -6.69
N LYS A 2 9.21 -16.12 -6.57
CA LYS A 2 10.12 -17.18 -7.03
C LYS A 2 10.84 -17.77 -5.82
N ASN A 3 11.00 -19.09 -5.80
CA ASN A 3 11.73 -19.80 -4.75
C ASN A 3 13.11 -20.17 -5.29
N TRP A 4 14.15 -19.83 -4.54
CA TRP A 4 15.51 -20.25 -4.82
C TRP A 4 15.88 -21.37 -3.84
N THR A 5 16.36 -22.49 -4.38
CA THR A 5 16.93 -23.57 -3.57
C THR A 5 18.44 -23.39 -3.55
N ILE A 6 19.03 -23.30 -2.35
CA ILE A 6 20.47 -23.22 -2.14
C ILE A 6 20.90 -24.49 -1.41
N GLN A 7 21.87 -25.22 -1.98
CA GLN A 7 22.47 -26.43 -1.40
C GLN A 7 21.45 -27.54 -1.02
N GLU A 8 20.39 -27.69 -1.80
CA GLU A 8 19.33 -28.74 -1.69
C GLU A 8 18.48 -28.75 -0.40
N ARG A 9 18.98 -28.15 0.69
CA ARG A 9 18.34 -28.06 2.01
C ARG A 9 17.71 -26.71 2.29
N TYR A 10 18.32 -25.62 1.82
CA TYR A 10 17.84 -24.27 2.11
C TYR A 10 16.94 -23.76 1.00
N LYS A 11 15.75 -23.26 1.34
CA LYS A 11 14.85 -22.58 0.41
C LYS A 11 14.66 -21.14 0.83
N ILE A 12 14.93 -20.23 -0.09
CA ILE A 12 14.74 -18.79 0.10
C ILE A 12 13.63 -18.31 -0.80
N GLN A 13 12.70 -17.55 -0.25
CA GLN A 13 11.62 -16.91 -0.98
C GLN A 13 11.58 -15.43 -0.63
N PHE A 14 11.77 -14.59 -1.65
CA PHE A 14 11.59 -13.16 -1.54
C PHE A 14 10.23 -12.75 -2.14
N ARG A 15 9.50 -11.91 -1.41
CA ARG A 15 8.25 -11.30 -1.85
C ARG A 15 8.40 -9.78 -1.78
N TRP A 16 8.00 -9.13 -2.86
CA TRP A 16 7.88 -7.68 -2.93
C TRP A 16 6.47 -7.33 -3.36
N GLU A 17 5.85 -6.39 -2.64
CA GLU A 17 4.48 -5.95 -2.90
C GLU A 17 4.41 -4.44 -2.94
N LEU A 18 3.65 -3.92 -3.91
CA LEU A 18 3.35 -2.51 -4.04
C LEU A 18 1.83 -2.33 -4.01
N PHE A 19 1.34 -1.64 -2.98
CA PHE A 19 -0.03 -1.14 -2.94
C PHE A 19 -0.03 0.29 -3.49
N ASN A 20 -0.96 0.58 -4.40
CA ASN A 20 -0.97 1.84 -5.14
C ASN A 20 0.38 2.11 -5.86
N ALA A 21 0.82 1.16 -6.71
CA ALA A 21 2.12 1.17 -7.37
C ALA A 21 2.42 2.47 -8.15
N PHE A 22 1.39 3.05 -8.77
CA PHE A 22 1.48 4.29 -9.54
C PHE A 22 1.20 5.56 -8.73
N ASN A 23 0.99 5.44 -7.41
CA ASN A 23 0.68 6.56 -6.52
C ASN A 23 -0.52 7.39 -6.99
N ARG A 24 -1.59 6.73 -7.46
CA ARG A 24 -2.84 7.38 -7.81
C ARG A 24 -3.42 8.04 -6.57
N VAL A 25 -3.67 9.35 -6.67
CA VAL A 25 -4.30 10.12 -5.61
C VAL A 25 -5.77 9.73 -5.53
N THR A 26 -6.25 9.51 -4.31
CA THR A 26 -7.69 9.39 -4.03
C THR A 26 -8.09 10.54 -3.13
N PHE A 27 -9.19 11.18 -3.48
CA PHE A 27 -9.73 12.31 -2.73
C PHE A 27 -10.73 11.81 -1.68
N GLY A 28 -10.77 12.50 -0.55
CA GLY A 28 -11.77 12.26 0.49
C GLY A 28 -13.15 12.75 0.07
N GLN A 29 -14.12 12.61 0.97
CA GLN A 29 -15.42 13.23 0.75
C GLN A 29 -15.35 14.74 1.00
N PRO A 30 -16.18 15.54 0.32
CA PRO A 30 -16.35 16.95 0.66
C PRO A 30 -16.88 17.10 2.09
N ASP A 31 -16.55 18.21 2.74
CA ASP A 31 -17.12 18.57 4.03
C ASP A 31 -18.64 18.71 3.90
N ALA A 32 -19.36 17.85 4.63
CA ALA A 32 -20.82 17.76 4.59
C ALA A 32 -21.49 18.61 5.69
N ASN A 33 -20.73 19.27 6.57
CA ASN A 33 -21.30 20.09 7.63
C ASN A 33 -21.67 21.49 7.09
N PRO A 34 -22.98 21.85 7.01
CA PRO A 34 -23.41 23.14 6.44
C PRO A 34 -22.94 24.37 7.23
N SER A 35 -22.57 24.20 8.50
CA SER A 35 -22.03 25.27 9.35
C SER A 35 -20.51 25.44 9.24
N SER A 36 -19.83 24.57 8.50
CA SER A 36 -18.37 24.60 8.34
C SER A 36 -17.94 25.63 7.30
N GLY A 37 -16.86 26.37 7.59
CA GLY A 37 -16.23 27.28 6.63
C GLY A 37 -15.64 26.57 5.40
N THR A 38 -15.53 25.23 5.44
CA THR A 38 -15.07 24.40 4.33
C THR A 38 -16.19 23.59 3.67
N TYR A 39 -17.47 23.89 3.96
CA TYR A 39 -18.61 23.18 3.39
C TYR A 39 -18.49 23.01 1.86
N GLY A 40 -18.70 21.78 1.38
CA GLY A 40 -18.59 21.42 -0.04
C GLY A 40 -17.16 21.31 -0.60
N ARG A 41 -16.12 21.56 0.20
CA ARG A 41 -14.71 21.42 -0.20
C ARG A 41 -14.13 20.09 0.27
N ILE A 42 -13.25 19.50 -0.54
CA ILE A 42 -12.45 18.33 -0.15
C ILE A 42 -11.12 18.83 0.43
N THR A 43 -10.87 18.54 1.70
CA THR A 43 -9.66 18.96 2.43
C THR A 43 -8.73 17.80 2.81
N GLY A 44 -9.13 16.56 2.51
CA GLY A 44 -8.39 15.36 2.87
C GLY A 44 -8.26 14.35 1.73
N THR A 45 -7.36 13.40 1.92
CA THR A 45 -7.21 12.22 1.05
C THR A 45 -8.24 11.16 1.38
N GLY A 46 -8.58 10.35 0.37
CA GLY A 46 -9.53 9.25 0.51
C GLY A 46 -9.04 8.11 1.40
N PRO A 47 -9.89 7.10 1.64
CA PRO A 47 -9.58 5.96 2.52
C PRO A 47 -8.48 5.04 1.98
N VAL A 48 -8.15 5.16 0.69
CA VAL A 48 -7.07 4.39 0.07
C VAL A 48 -5.73 5.04 0.43
N LYS A 49 -4.85 4.27 1.06
CA LYS A 49 -3.51 4.74 1.43
C LYS A 49 -2.73 5.19 0.17
N PRO A 50 -1.83 6.18 0.34
CA PRO A 50 -0.80 6.47 -0.67
C PRO A 50 0.04 5.23 -0.98
N ARG A 51 0.94 5.32 -1.97
CA ARG A 51 1.82 4.20 -2.33
C ARG A 51 2.53 3.59 -1.11
N VAL A 52 2.31 2.29 -0.90
CA VAL A 52 2.98 1.49 0.13
C VAL A 52 3.77 0.39 -0.54
N MET A 53 5.02 0.23 -0.13
CA MET A 53 5.93 -0.81 -0.60
C MET A 53 6.33 -1.67 0.59
N GLN A 54 6.23 -3.00 0.44
CA GLN A 54 6.64 -3.93 1.48
C GLN A 54 7.40 -5.12 0.91
N GLY A 55 8.41 -5.55 1.67
CA GLY A 55 9.25 -6.70 1.36
C GLY A 55 9.15 -7.74 2.46
N GLY A 56 9.21 -9.00 2.05
CA GLY A 56 9.27 -10.15 2.96
C GLY A 56 10.31 -11.15 2.48
N LEU A 57 11.09 -11.68 3.42
CA LEU A 57 12.04 -12.76 3.18
C LEU A 57 11.64 -13.96 4.02
N LYS A 58 11.50 -15.11 3.38
CA LYS A 58 11.28 -16.40 4.06
C LYS A 58 12.46 -17.31 3.79
N VAL A 59 13.00 -17.89 4.85
CA VAL A 59 14.06 -18.91 4.80
C VAL A 59 13.52 -20.19 5.42
N THR A 60 13.69 -21.30 4.72
CA THR A 60 13.37 -22.67 5.18
C THR A 60 14.66 -23.50 5.12
N PHE A 61 14.89 -24.37 6.10
CA PHE A 61 16.11 -25.17 6.28
C PHE A 61 15.82 -26.64 6.63
#